data_AF-A0A2V5XH09-F1
#
_entry.id   AF-A0A2V5XH09-F1
#
_cell.length_a   1.000
_cell.length_b   1.000
_cell.length_c   1.000
_cell.angle_alpha   90.00
_cell.angle_beta   90.00
_cell.angle_gamma   90.00
#
_symmetry.space_group_name_H-M   'P 1'
#
loop_
_entity.id
_entity.type
_entity.pdbx_description
1 polymer ?
#
loop_
_entity_poly.entity_id
_entity_poly.type
_entity_poly.pdbx_seq_one_letter_code
_entity_poly.pdbx_strand_id
1 'polypeptide(L)' 'MTESDKRTMTLNLTAREMAVLEQLAAAKDLSKTGVMRLALRLLQAVDSKIRMGQKLMFEDEKSKEKSELVLI' A
#
# COMPACT_ATOMS: atom_id res chain seq x y z
N MET A 1 22.64 -6.45 -6.82
CA MET A 1 22.24 -5.06 -7.14
C MET A 1 22.71 -4.18 -6.01
N THR A 2 23.78 -3.43 -6.23
CA THR A 2 24.28 -2.43 -5.27
C THR A 2 23.30 -1.26 -5.19
N GLU A 3 23.40 -0.46 -4.13
CA GLU A 3 22.50 0.65 -3.77
C GLU A 3 22.35 1.78 -4.82
N SER A 4 22.99 1.65 -6.00
CA SER A 4 23.14 2.68 -7.04
C SER A 4 22.15 2.61 -8.22
N ASP A 5 21.29 1.59 -8.34
CA ASP A 5 20.33 1.48 -9.47
C ASP A 5 18.97 2.15 -9.16
N LYS A 6 18.99 3.35 -8.56
CA LYS A 6 17.76 4.12 -8.35
C LYS A 6 17.32 4.75 -9.67
N ARG A 7 16.15 4.34 -10.17
CA ARG A 7 15.51 4.94 -11.35
C ARG A 7 14.44 5.94 -10.94
N THR A 8 14.38 7.06 -11.66
CA THR A 8 13.33 8.07 -11.48
C THR A 8 12.03 7.61 -12.14
N MET A 9 10.91 7.85 -11.48
CA MET A 9 9.57 7.72 -12.06
C MET A 9 8.80 9.03 -11.88
N THR A 10 7.99 9.38 -12.86
CA THR A 10 7.02 10.48 -12.77
C THR A 10 5.63 9.87 -12.79
N LEU A 11 4.80 10.23 -11.83
CA LEU A 11 3.42 9.76 -11.72
C LEU A 11 2.51 10.98 -11.76
N ASN A 12 1.64 11.04 -12.75
CA ASN A 12 0.58 12.04 -12.80
C ASN A 12 -0.59 11.52 -11.97
N LEU A 13 -1.08 12.36 -11.05
CA LEU A 13 -2.21 12.05 -10.18
C LEU A 13 -3.34 13.04 -10.47
N THR A 14 -4.57 12.54 -10.43
CA THR A 14 -5.75 13.41 -10.33
C THR A 14 -5.71 14.16 -8.99
N ALA A 15 -6.47 15.26 -8.89
CA ALA A 15 -6.59 16.01 -7.65
C ALA A 15 -7.05 15.12 -6.47
N ARG A 16 -7.96 14.17 -6.74
CA ARG A 16 -8.45 13.22 -5.74
C ARG A 16 -7.34 12.29 -5.24
N GLU A 17 -6.58 11.69 -6.15
CA GLU A 17 -5.50 10.77 -5.78
C GLU A 17 -4.38 11.50 -5.02
N MET A 18 -4.05 12.73 -5.44
CA MET A 18 -3.07 13.56 -4.74
C MET A 18 -3.53 13.89 -3.32
N ALA A 19 -4.81 14.24 -3.12
CA ALA A 19 -5.36 14.51 -1.80
C ALA A 19 -5.27 13.27 -0.88
N VAL A 20 -5.56 12.07 -1.41
CA VAL A 20 -5.40 10.82 -0.66
C VAL A 20 -3.94 10.59 -0.27
N LEU A 21 -3.01 10.81 -1.20
CA LEU A 21 -1.57 10.67 -0.94
C LEU A 21 -1.09 11.64 0.16
N GLU A 22 -1.57 12.88 0.15
CA GLU A 22 -1.25 13.89 1.16
C GLU A 22 -1.81 13.55 2.53
N GLN A 23 -3.07 13.07 2.60
CA GLN A 23 -3.67 12.61 3.85
C GLN A 23 -2.90 11.44 4.45
N LEU A 24 -2.52 10.46 3.63
CA LEU A 24 -1.74 9.30 4.08
C LEU A 24 -0.33 9.69 4.54
N ALA A 25 0.30 10.63 3.83
CA ALA A 25 1.61 11.16 4.18
C ALA A 25 1.57 11.84 5.56
N ALA A 26 0.57 12.71 5.79
CA ALA A 26 0.38 13.39 7.07
C ALA A 26 0.05 12.41 8.19
N ALA A 27 -0.90 11.50 7.98
CA ALA A 27 -1.35 10.55 9.00
C ALA A 27 -0.26 9.56 9.44
N LYS A 28 0.73 9.28 8.59
CA LYS A 28 1.81 8.32 8.86
C LYS A 28 3.15 8.98 9.16
N ASP A 29 3.22 10.32 9.17
CA ASP A 29 4.46 11.10 9.26
C ASP A 29 5.51 10.65 8.23
N LEU A 30 5.08 10.55 6.97
CA LEU A 30 5.93 10.13 5.84
C LEU A 30 5.91 11.18 4.73
N SER A 31 6.99 11.24 3.95
CA SER A 31 6.94 11.96 2.67
C SER A 31 6.02 11.24 1.67
N LYS A 32 5.53 11.96 0.67
CA LYS A 32 4.76 11.40 -0.47
C LYS A 32 5.49 10.22 -1.13
N THR A 33 6.80 10.36 -1.34
CA THR A 33 7.64 9.26 -1.87
C THR A 33 7.76 8.09 -0.89
N GLY A 34 7.76 8.35 0.42
CA GLY A 34 7.72 7.34 1.47
C GLY A 34 6.43 6.51 1.45
N VAL A 35 5.28 7.17 1.27
CA VAL A 35 3.99 6.50 1.10
C VAL A 35 3.99 5.62 -0.15
N MET A 36 4.52 6.12 -1.27
CA MET A 36 4.62 5.31 -2.50
C MET A 36 5.50 4.06 -2.31
N ARG A 37 6.64 4.17 -1.61
CA ARG A 37 7.47 3.01 -1.27
C ARG A 37 6.75 2.03 -0.35
N LEU A 38 5.99 2.53 0.62
CA LEU A 38 5.19 1.70 1.50
C LEU A 38 4.10 0.95 0.72
N ALA A 39 3.41 1.63 -0.20
CA ALA A 39 2.39 1.02 -1.05
C ALA A 39 2.96 -0.12 -1.92
N LEU A 40 4.14 0.08 -2.52
CA LEU A 40 4.83 -0.96 -3.30
C LEU A 40 5.18 -2.19 -2.45
N ARG A 41 5.69 -1.98 -1.23
CA ARG A 41 6.00 -3.09 -0.30
C ARG A 41 4.75 -3.82 0.16
N LEU A 42 3.68 -3.08 0.46
CA LEU A 42 2.39 -3.66 0.85
C LEU A 42 1.85 -4.54 -0.28
N LEU A 43 1.84 -4.03 -1.52
CA LEU A 43 1.39 -4.79 -2.68
C LEU A 43 2.23 -6.05 -2.89
N GLN A 44 3.56 -5.95 -2.79
CA GLN A 44 4.45 -7.12 -2.88
C GLN A 44 4.14 -8.19 -1.81
N ALA A 45 3.90 -7.77 -0.57
CA ALA A 45 3.59 -8.67 0.53
C ALA A 45 2.24 -9.36 0.31
N VAL A 46 1.20 -8.59 -0.04
CA VAL A 46 -0.14 -9.10 -0.37
C VAL A 46 -0.07 -10.12 -1.50
N ASP A 47 0.59 -9.77 -2.60
CA ASP A 47 0.77 -10.63 -3.76
C ASP A 47 1.45 -11.96 -3.40
N SER A 48 2.51 -11.90 -2.58
CA SER A 48 3.21 -13.11 -2.13
C SER A 48 2.30 -14.03 -1.35
N LYS A 49 1.43 -13.48 -0.48
CA LYS A 49 0.49 -14.25 0.34
C LYS A 49 -0.60 -14.90 -0.53
N ILE A 50 -1.15 -14.15 -1.48
CA ILE A 50 -2.16 -14.66 -2.42
C ILE A 50 -1.59 -15.79 -3.26
N ARG A 51 -0.37 -15.63 -3.81
CA ARG A 51 0.29 -16.69 -4.60
C ARG A 51 0.55 -17.97 -3.82
N MET A 52 0.67 -17.89 -2.49
CA MET A 52 0.78 -19.04 -1.59
C MET A 52 -0.58 -19.66 -1.22
N GLY A 53 -1.69 -19.18 -1.81
CA GLY A 53 -3.04 -19.65 -1.52
C GLY A 53 -3.65 -19.08 -0.24
N GLN A 54 -3.04 -18.04 0.36
CA GLN A 54 -3.55 -17.41 1.57
C GLN A 54 -4.60 -16.34 1.24
N LYS A 55 -5.57 -16.17 2.14
CA LYS A 55 -6.62 -15.14 2.07
C LYS A 55 -6.27 -13.94 2.93
N LEU A 56 -6.59 -12.74 2.46
CA LEU A 56 -6.56 -11.52 3.27
C LEU A 56 -7.89 -11.33 3.97
N MET A 57 -7.84 -11.07 5.27
CA MET A 57 -9.00 -10.88 6.12
C MET A 57 -8.86 -9.56 6.88
N PHE A 58 -9.92 -8.79 6.97
CA PHE A 58 -10.06 -7.75 7.98
C PHE A 58 -10.85 -8.30 9.15
N GLU A 59 -10.40 -7.96 10.36
CA GLU A 59 -11.09 -8.30 11.60
C GLU A 59 -11.51 -6.99 12.28
N ASP A 60 -12.79 -6.85 12.59
CA ASP A 60 -13.26 -5.78 13.47
C ASP A 60 -12.84 -6.09 14.90
N GLU A 61 -12.09 -5.19 15.54
CA GLU A 61 -11.54 -5.45 16.87
C GLU A 61 -12.62 -5.63 17.95
N LYS A 62 -13.78 -4.97 17.79
CA LYS A 62 -14.88 -4.95 18.77
C LYS A 62 -15.83 -6.12 18.57
N SER A 63 -16.31 -6.35 17.35
CA SER A 63 -17.28 -7.40 17.05
C SER A 63 -16.63 -8.76 16.78
N LYS A 64 -15.32 -8.77 16.47
CA LYS A 64 -14.57 -9.96 16.01
C LYS A 64 -15.06 -10.51 14.67
N GLU A 65 -15.91 -9.78 13.96
CA GLU A 65 -16.37 -10.17 12.64
C GLU A 65 -15.19 -10.11 11.65
N LYS A 66 -15.10 -11.14 10.80
CA LYS A 66 -14.08 -11.25 9.76
C LYS A 66 -14.71 -11.07 8.39
N SER A 67 -14.12 -10.20 7.60
CA SER A 67 -14.50 -9.97 6.21
C SER A 67 -13.32 -10.27 5.30
N GLU A 68 -13.57 -11.07 4.25
CA GLU A 68 -12.55 -11.41 3.26
C GLU A 68 -12.33 -10.23 2.30
N LEU A 69 -11.07 -9.83 2.12
CA LEU A 69 -10.70 -8.86 1.10
C LEU A 69 -10.34 -9.61 -0.19
N VAL A 70 -11.11 -9.38 -1.23
CA VAL A 70 -10.81 -9.84 -2.59
C VAL A 70 -10.18 -8.67 -3.36
N LEU A 71 -8.92 -8.79 -3.75
CA LEU A 71 -8.34 -7.94 -4.79
C LEU A 71 -8.77 -8.51 -6.15
N ILE A 72 -9.40 -7.68 -6.99
CA ILE A 72 -9.78 -7.99 -8.38
C ILE A 72 -8.80 -7.28 -9.32
#